data_AF-A0A662JGY9-F1
#
_entry.id   AF-A0A662JGY9-F1
#
_cell.length_a   1.000
_cell.length_b   1.000
_cell.length_c   1.000
_cell.angle_alpha   90.00
_cell.angle_beta   90.00
_cell.angle_gamma   90.00
#
_symmetry.space_group_name_H-M   'P 1'
#
loop_
_entity.id
_entity.type
_entity.pdbx_description
1 polymer ?
#
loop_
_entity_poly.entity_id
_entity_poly.type
_entity_poly.pdbx_seq_one_letter_code
_entity_poly.pdbx_strand_id
1 'polypeptide(L)'
;TDGEFRPIKEIGDYVEEGSLIAKVGEEPIRCMIKGVIRGLLHEGIKVRRGQKIVEIDPTGLREYCYMISDRARAVGGGVLEAILHLRSKLLNKRASP
;
A
#
# COMPACT_ATOMS: atom_id res chain seq x y z
N THR A 1 -19.03 -10.04 5.21
CA THR A 1 -19.31 -11.46 4.93
C THR A 1 -18.03 -12.14 4.53
N ASP A 2 -17.97 -13.46 4.67
CA ASP A 2 -16.87 -14.27 4.14
C ASP A 2 -17.21 -14.67 2.70
N GLY A 3 -16.24 -14.68 1.80
CA GLY A 3 -16.52 -15.00 0.40
C GLY A 3 -15.39 -14.67 -0.55
N GLU A 4 -15.65 -14.82 -1.83
CA GLU A 4 -14.72 -14.46 -2.89
C GLU A 4 -14.78 -12.94 -3.15
N PHE A 5 -13.62 -12.29 -3.17
CA PHE A 5 -13.50 -10.86 -3.44
C PHE A 5 -13.53 -10.57 -4.95
N ARG A 6 -14.39 -9.66 -5.38
CA ARG A 6 -14.55 -9.22 -6.78
C ARG A 6 -14.50 -7.70 -6.85
N PRO A 7 -13.37 -7.08 -7.25
CA PRO A 7 -13.27 -5.63 -7.37
C PRO A 7 -14.12 -5.09 -8.52
N ILE A 8 -14.64 -3.88 -8.35
CA ILE A 8 -15.36 -3.13 -9.40
C ILE A 8 -14.56 -1.87 -9.80
N LYS A 9 -13.72 -1.38 -8.88
CA LYS A 9 -12.80 -0.25 -9.06
C LYS A 9 -11.37 -0.74 -9.07
N GLU A 10 -10.47 0.11 -9.54
CA GLU A 10 -9.03 -0.20 -9.65
C GLU A 10 -8.17 0.75 -8.80
N ILE A 11 -6.90 0.39 -8.62
CA ILE A 11 -5.91 1.28 -8.01
C ILE A 11 -5.75 2.53 -8.88
N GLY A 12 -5.82 3.70 -8.25
CA GLY A 12 -5.79 5.00 -8.92
C GLY A 12 -7.16 5.60 -9.19
N ASP A 13 -8.25 4.84 -8.97
CA ASP A 13 -9.60 5.40 -9.04
C ASP A 13 -9.91 6.29 -7.84
N TYR A 14 -10.51 7.44 -8.12
CA TYR A 14 -11.11 8.29 -7.11
C TYR A 14 -12.50 7.77 -6.73
N VAL A 15 -12.82 7.83 -5.43
CA VAL A 15 -14.08 7.37 -4.86
C VAL A 15 -14.61 8.38 -3.86
N GLU A 16 -15.94 8.52 -3.81
CA GLU A 16 -16.66 9.24 -2.76
C GLU A 16 -17.14 8.26 -1.66
N GLU A 17 -17.52 8.78 -0.50
CA GLU A 17 -18.20 7.99 0.54
C GLU A 17 -19.47 7.34 -0.03
N GLY A 18 -19.70 6.07 0.28
CA GLY A 18 -20.81 5.28 -0.24
C GLY A 18 -20.60 4.68 -1.64
N SER A 19 -19.51 5.03 -2.33
CA SER A 19 -19.17 4.46 -3.65
C SER A 19 -19.04 2.94 -3.58
N LEU A 20 -19.63 2.23 -4.52
CA LEU A 20 -19.45 0.78 -4.66
C LEU A 20 -18.05 0.50 -5.22
N ILE A 21 -17.23 -0.23 -4.47
CA ILE A 21 -15.82 -0.49 -4.84
C ILE A 21 -15.54 -1.96 -5.18
N ALA A 22 -16.30 -2.88 -4.60
CA ALA A 22 -16.13 -4.32 -4.79
C ALA A 22 -17.38 -5.09 -4.33
N LYS A 23 -17.36 -6.40 -4.51
CA LYS A 23 -18.27 -7.35 -3.88
C LYS A 23 -17.50 -8.44 -3.14
N VAL A 24 -18.11 -9.02 -2.11
CA VAL A 24 -17.65 -10.25 -1.48
C VAL A 24 -18.78 -11.27 -1.57
N GLY A 25 -18.61 -12.27 -2.45
CA GLY A 25 -19.75 -13.06 -2.93
C GLY A 25 -20.75 -12.14 -3.64
N GLU A 26 -21.97 -12.06 -3.11
CA GLU A 26 -23.02 -11.15 -3.61
C GLU A 26 -23.12 -9.83 -2.81
N GLU A 27 -22.41 -9.71 -1.68
CA GLU A 27 -22.53 -8.55 -0.80
C GLU A 27 -21.77 -7.35 -1.37
N PRO A 28 -22.42 -6.18 -1.57
CA PRO A 28 -21.75 -4.98 -2.05
C PRO A 28 -20.85 -4.39 -0.96
N ILE A 29 -19.61 -4.08 -1.32
CA ILE A 29 -18.70 -3.32 -0.47
C ILE A 29 -18.66 -1.87 -0.93
N ARG A 30 -19.00 -0.98 0.01
CA ARG A 30 -18.99 0.46 -0.20
C ARG A 30 -17.84 1.12 0.54
N CYS A 31 -17.38 2.20 -0.04
CA CYS A 31 -16.39 3.05 0.55
C CYS A 31 -16.94 3.82 1.75
N MET A 32 -16.15 3.99 2.81
CA MET A 32 -16.53 4.74 4.01
C MET A 32 -15.93 6.15 4.05
N ILE A 33 -15.00 6.48 3.16
CA ILE A 33 -14.34 7.79 3.08
C ILE A 33 -14.16 8.16 1.61
N LYS A 34 -13.95 9.45 1.31
CA LYS A 34 -13.53 9.86 -0.03
C LYS A 34 -12.01 9.81 -0.19
N GLY A 35 -11.53 9.67 -1.42
CA GLY A 35 -10.10 9.65 -1.73
C GLY A 35 -9.78 8.81 -2.97
N VAL A 36 -8.51 8.43 -3.12
CA VAL A 36 -8.05 7.54 -4.19
C VAL A 36 -7.71 6.15 -3.65
N ILE A 37 -8.11 5.10 -4.36
CA ILE A 37 -7.72 3.73 -4.03
C ILE A 37 -6.22 3.54 -4.31
N ARG A 38 -5.45 3.23 -3.28
CA ARG A 38 -3.99 2.95 -3.38
C ARG A 38 -3.64 1.48 -3.32
N GLY A 39 -4.44 0.71 -2.60
CA GLY A 39 -4.26 -0.71 -2.43
C GLY A 39 -5.59 -1.41 -2.54
N LEU A 40 -5.60 -2.54 -3.24
CA LEU A 40 -6.80 -3.32 -3.48
C LEU A 40 -6.41 -4.79 -3.56
N LEU A 41 -7.21 -5.67 -2.96
CA LEU A 41 -6.98 -7.10 -3.10
C LEU A 41 -7.16 -7.54 -4.55
N HIS A 42 -6.46 -8.61 -4.93
CA HIS A 42 -6.65 -9.24 -6.22
C HIS A 42 -8.01 -9.94 -6.27
N GLU A 43 -8.60 -9.97 -7.46
CA GLU A 43 -9.84 -10.70 -7.71
C GLU A 43 -9.67 -12.20 -7.39
N GLY A 44 -10.76 -12.84 -6.94
CA GLY A 44 -10.80 -14.28 -6.68
C GLY A 44 -10.26 -14.71 -5.31
N ILE A 45 -9.67 -13.79 -4.54
CA ILE A 45 -9.18 -14.08 -3.19
C ILE A 45 -10.37 -14.36 -2.26
N LYS A 46 -10.30 -15.47 -1.51
CA LYS A 46 -11.20 -15.72 -0.39
C LYS A 46 -10.88 -14.78 0.77
N VAL A 47 -11.82 -13.91 1.12
CA VAL A 47 -11.72 -12.98 2.23
C VAL A 47 -12.62 -13.40 3.38
N ARG A 48 -12.20 -13.06 4.60
CA ARG A 48 -13.01 -13.24 5.82
C ARG A 48 -13.53 -11.89 6.30
N ARG A 49 -14.64 -11.90 7.04
CA ARG A 49 -15.18 -10.72 7.69
C ARG A 49 -14.11 -10.09 8.58
N GLY A 50 -13.95 -8.77 8.45
CA GLY A 50 -12.96 -7.98 9.19
C GLY A 50 -11.58 -7.93 8.52
N GLN A 51 -11.34 -8.70 7.45
CA GLN A 51 -10.11 -8.57 6.67
C GLN A 51 -10.09 -7.25 5.91
N LYS A 52 -8.96 -6.55 5.92
CA LYS A 52 -8.74 -5.34 5.11
C LYS A 52 -8.68 -5.73 3.63
N ILE A 53 -9.54 -5.12 2.81
CA ILE A 53 -9.63 -5.42 1.36
C ILE A 53 -9.22 -4.27 0.45
N VAL A 54 -9.17 -3.06 1.00
CA VAL A 54 -8.86 -1.82 0.25
C VAL A 54 -8.07 -0.87 1.14
N GLU A 55 -7.26 -0.03 0.52
CA GLU A 55 -6.59 1.12 1.12
C GLU A 55 -6.91 2.36 0.31
N ILE A 56 -7.33 3.41 1.01
CA ILE A 56 -7.80 4.66 0.41
C ILE A 56 -7.00 5.81 0.99
N ASP A 57 -6.49 6.65 0.10
CA ASP A 57 -5.76 7.86 0.44
C ASP A 57 -6.68 9.06 0.39
N PRO A 58 -6.97 9.68 1.55
CA PRO A 58 -7.89 10.81 1.63
C PRO A 58 -7.35 12.08 0.96
N THR A 59 -6.06 12.15 0.61
CA THR A 59 -5.52 13.29 -0.15
C THR A 59 -6.10 13.40 -1.55
N GLY A 60 -6.56 12.28 -2.13
CA GLY A 60 -7.17 12.25 -3.45
C GLY A 60 -6.18 12.39 -4.62
N LEU A 61 -4.87 12.37 -4.36
CA LEU A 61 -3.82 12.54 -5.36
C LEU A 61 -3.48 11.20 -6.02
N ARG A 62 -3.87 11.02 -7.29
CA ARG A 62 -3.65 9.77 -8.03
C ARG A 62 -2.17 9.45 -8.21
N GLU A 63 -1.34 10.47 -8.42
CA GLU A 63 0.11 10.35 -8.59
C GLU A 63 0.77 9.62 -7.42
N TYR A 64 0.23 9.75 -6.21
CA TYR A 64 0.81 9.10 -5.04
C TYR A 64 0.71 7.58 -5.09
N CYS A 65 -0.21 7.01 -5.88
CA CYS A 65 -0.26 5.56 -6.12
C CYS A 65 1.03 5.02 -6.74
N TYR A 66 1.78 5.87 -7.46
CA TYR A 66 2.94 5.47 -8.26
C TYR A 66 4.25 6.13 -7.77
N MET A 67 4.21 6.82 -6.63
CA MET A 67 5.37 7.44 -6.02
C MET A 67 5.83 6.69 -4.78
N ILE A 68 7.14 6.74 -4.51
CA ILE A 68 7.72 6.17 -3.29
C ILE A 68 7.30 7.03 -2.11
N SER A 69 6.61 6.42 -1.14
CA SER A 69 6.16 7.11 0.07
C SER A 69 7.34 7.63 0.90
N ASP A 70 7.10 8.70 1.66
CA ASP A 70 8.09 9.29 2.56
C ASP A 70 8.62 8.27 3.57
N ARG A 71 7.72 7.40 4.06
CA ARG A 71 8.09 6.29 4.95
C ARG A 71 9.05 5.32 4.27
N ALA A 72 8.76 4.92 3.04
CA ALA A 72 9.64 4.01 2.29
C ALA A 72 11.00 4.67 1.98
N ARG A 73 11.01 5.96 1.63
CA ARG A 73 12.25 6.73 1.42
C ARG A 73 13.10 6.81 2.69
N ALA A 74 12.49 7.09 3.84
CA ALA A 74 13.20 7.16 5.12
C ALA A 74 13.82 5.81 5.51
N VAL A 75 13.07 4.72 5.36
CA VAL A 75 13.60 3.36 5.63
C VAL A 75 14.75 3.02 4.68
N GLY A 76 14.58 3.27 3.38
CA GLY A 76 15.63 3.03 2.39
C GLY A 76 16.90 3.85 2.66
N GLY A 77 16.74 5.12 3.03
CA GLY A 77 17.84 6.01 3.42
C GLY A 77 18.62 5.48 4.61
N GLY A 78 17.92 5.11 5.70
CA GLY A 78 18.57 4.56 6.89
C GLY A 78 19.33 3.25 6.64
N VAL A 79 18.80 2.37 5.78
CA VAL A 79 19.50 1.14 5.36
C VAL A 79 20.77 1.48 4.57
N LEU A 80 20.68 2.40 3.62
CA LEU A 80 21.83 2.84 2.83
C LEU A 80 22.93 3.45 3.73
N GLU A 81 22.55 4.31 4.66
CA GLU A 81 23.46 4.91 5.64
C GLU A 81 24.18 3.84 6.47
N ALA A 82 23.45 2.84 6.97
CA ALA A 82 24.02 1.73 7.74
C ALA A 82 25.06 0.94 6.93
N ILE A 83 24.76 0.63 5.66
CA ILE A 83 25.68 -0.07 4.75
C ILE A 83 26.95 0.75 4.51
N LEU A 84 26.81 2.04 4.20
CA LEU A 84 27.94 2.93 3.96
C LEU A 84 28.83 3.06 5.20
N HIS A 85 28.22 3.16 6.38
CA HIS A 85 28.94 3.20 7.66
C HIS A 85 29.72 1.91 7.94
N LEU A 86 29.09 0.75 7.77
CA LEU A 86 29.74 -0.56 7.95
C LEU A 86 30.88 -0.75 6.95
N ARG A 87 30.68 -0.40 5.67
CA ARG A 87 31.72 -0.48 4.64
C ARG A 87 32.91 0.42 4.99
N SER A 88 32.67 1.66 5.43
CA SER A 88 33.73 2.58 5.87
C SER A 88 34.53 1.99 7.03
N LYS A 89 33.86 1.48 8.07
CA LYS A 89 34.53 0.82 9.20
C LYS A 89 35.38 -0.38 8.80
N LEU A 90 34.89 -1.21 7.86
CA LEU A 90 35.62 -2.38 7.37
C LEU A 90 36.87 -1.98 6.57
N LEU A 91 36.76 -0.96 5.72
CA LEU A 91 37.90 -0.44 4.97
C LEU A 91 38.95 0.17 5.91
N ASN A 92 38.52 0.95 6.91
CA ASN A 92 39.42 1.54 7.89
C ASN A 92 40.12 0.49 8.77
N LYS A 93 39.43 -0.60 9.13
CA LYS A 93 40.06 -1.74 9.84
C LYS A 93 41.13 -2.47 9.01
N ARG A 94 40.99 -2.51 7.68
CA ARG A 94 41.97 -3.15 6.78
C ARG A 94 43.18 -2.25 6.49
N ALA A 95 43.05 -0.95 6.74
CA ALA A 95 44.11 0.03 6.53
C ALA A 95 44.98 0.29 7.78
N SER A 96 44.60 -0.28 8.94
CA SER A 96 45.43 -0.28 10.14
C SER A 96 46.43 -1.45 10.09
N PRO A 97 47.74 -1.23 10.33
CA PRO A 97 48.77 -2.27 10.31
C PRO A 97 48.60 -3.32 11.42
#